data_AF-A0A641Y0C1-F1
#
_entry.id   AF-A0A641Y0C1-F1
#
_cell.length_a   1.000
_cell.length_b   1.000
_cell.length_c   1.000
_cell.angle_alpha   90.00
_cell.angle_beta   90.00
_cell.angle_gamma   90.00
#
_symmetry.space_group_name_H-M   'P 1'
#
loop_
_entity.id
_entity.type
_entity.pdbx_description
1 polymer ?
#
loop_
_entity_poly.entity_id
_entity_poly.type
_entity_poly.pdbx_seq_one_letter_code
_entity_poly.pdbx_strand_id
1 'polypeptide(L)'
;MSHFTLQDRITIQSELSHRSPFHSIALLLSKSPSTISREIRNHLLVRDRSSYPQVRMMNDCVHRFECRLRCVCQPHCRFQNGNCRFCGHCFRFCQRYEKEICPSLSHPPYVCNGCPHRNRCTLEQKDYKADVAHQEYRDTLVESRSGFNLSELELTFINRELTPLIKDNK
;
A
#
# COMPACT_ATOMS: atom_id res chain seq x y z
N MET A 1 -13.62 -19.41 8.58
CA MET A 1 -12.26 -19.23 8.00
C MET A 1 -11.28 -19.06 9.14
N SER A 2 -10.17 -19.80 9.16
CA SER A 2 -9.15 -19.65 10.20
C SER A 2 -8.32 -18.39 9.92
N HIS A 3 -8.45 -17.39 10.81
CA HIS A 3 -7.71 -16.14 10.75
C HIS A 3 -6.20 -16.37 10.93
N PHE A 4 -5.39 -15.56 10.26
CA PHE A 4 -3.95 -15.54 10.51
C PHE A 4 -3.68 -14.97 11.89
N THR A 5 -2.85 -15.64 12.67
CA THR A 5 -2.27 -15.09 13.90
C THR A 5 -1.19 -14.07 13.57
N LEU A 6 -0.68 -13.35 14.57
CA LEU A 6 0.51 -12.51 14.37
C LEU A 6 1.72 -13.36 13.95
N GLN A 7 1.89 -14.53 14.57
CA GLN A 7 3.01 -15.43 14.26
C GLN A 7 2.95 -15.92 12.81
N ASP A 8 1.77 -16.26 12.30
CA ASP A 8 1.63 -16.66 10.90
C ASP A 8 2.06 -15.53 9.96
N ARG A 9 1.69 -14.29 10.26
CA ARG A 9 2.05 -13.12 9.45
C ARG A 9 3.55 -12.85 9.50
N ILE A 10 4.19 -13.02 10.67
CA ILE A 10 5.65 -12.92 10.80
C ILE A 10 6.33 -13.97 9.92
N THR A 11 5.83 -15.21 9.92
CA THR A 11 6.31 -16.27 9.01
C THR A 11 6.17 -15.86 7.55
N ILE A 12 5.01 -15.35 7.12
CA ILE A 12 4.79 -14.85 5.75
C ILE A 12 5.84 -13.78 5.42
N GLN A 13 6.03 -12.77 6.27
CA GLN A 13 6.98 -11.68 6.02
C GLN A 13 8.43 -12.19 5.88
N SER A 14 8.84 -13.12 6.74
CA SER A 14 10.17 -13.74 6.67
C SER A 14 10.36 -14.48 5.35
N GLU A 15 9.42 -15.35 4.99
CA GLU A 15 9.50 -16.15 3.77
C GLU A 15 9.42 -15.31 2.50
N LEU A 16 8.68 -14.20 2.50
CA LEU A 16 8.68 -13.21 1.43
C LEU A 16 10.03 -12.53 1.26
N SER A 17 10.76 -12.32 2.35
CA SER A 17 12.12 -11.77 2.33
C SER A 17 13.12 -12.79 1.77
N HIS A 18 12.90 -14.08 2.02
CA HIS A 18 13.65 -15.18 1.41
C HIS A 18 13.25 -15.52 -0.03
N ARG A 19 12.18 -14.89 -0.55
CA ARG A 19 11.58 -15.15 -1.87
C ARG A 19 11.02 -16.57 -2.02
N SER A 20 10.55 -17.15 -0.93
CA SER A 20 9.89 -18.46 -0.96
C SER A 20 8.60 -18.39 -1.78
N PRO A 21 8.29 -19.41 -2.61
CA PRO A 21 7.05 -19.44 -3.37
C PRO A 21 5.85 -19.63 -2.44
N PHE A 22 4.67 -19.14 -2.86
CA PHE A 22 3.44 -19.25 -2.07
C PHE A 22 3.09 -20.68 -1.65
N HIS A 23 3.43 -21.67 -2.48
CA HIS A 23 3.24 -23.08 -2.14
C HIS A 23 3.99 -23.47 -0.87
N SER A 24 5.27 -23.09 -0.73
CA SER A 24 6.08 -23.40 0.45
C SER A 24 5.54 -22.71 1.71
N ILE A 25 5.16 -21.43 1.59
CA ILE A 25 4.56 -20.67 2.70
C ILE A 25 3.23 -21.31 3.14
N ALA A 26 2.41 -21.73 2.16
CA ALA A 26 1.14 -22.36 2.41
C ALA A 26 1.29 -23.69 3.18
N LEU A 27 2.28 -24.51 2.82
CA LEU A 27 2.61 -25.75 3.53
C LEU A 27 3.04 -25.47 4.98
N LEU A 28 3.93 -24.50 5.20
CA LEU A 28 4.42 -24.13 6.54
C LEU A 28 3.28 -23.72 7.48
N LEU A 29 2.26 -23.04 6.95
CA LEU A 29 1.15 -22.50 7.74
C LEU A 29 -0.11 -23.38 7.71
N SER A 30 -0.06 -24.54 7.03
CA SER A 30 -1.23 -25.40 6.79
C SER A 30 -2.41 -24.61 6.18
N LYS A 31 -2.14 -23.77 5.18
CA LYS A 31 -3.12 -22.96 4.42
C LYS A 31 -3.08 -23.32 2.94
N SER A 32 -3.99 -22.74 2.15
CA SER A 32 -3.92 -22.81 0.69
C SER A 32 -3.07 -21.66 0.10
N PRO A 33 -2.40 -21.85 -1.05
CA PRO A 33 -1.66 -20.77 -1.72
C PRO A 33 -2.54 -19.57 -2.09
N SER A 34 -3.83 -19.79 -2.38
CA SER A 34 -4.78 -18.71 -2.67
C SER A 34 -5.12 -17.89 -1.42
N THR A 35 -5.15 -18.52 -0.24
CA THR A 35 -5.28 -17.83 1.05
C THR A 35 -4.06 -16.95 1.34
N ILE A 36 -2.84 -17.46 1.14
CA ILE A 36 -1.60 -16.68 1.28
C ILE A 36 -1.58 -15.49 0.31
N SER A 37 -1.91 -15.74 -0.96
CA SER A 37 -1.99 -14.70 -1.99
C SER A 37 -2.99 -13.60 -1.64
N ARG A 38 -4.15 -13.96 -1.08
CA ARG A 38 -5.17 -12.99 -0.65
C ARG A 38 -4.71 -12.18 0.55
N GLU A 39 -4.11 -12.81 1.56
CA GLU A 39 -3.52 -12.11 2.72
C GLU A 39 -2.53 -11.04 2.27
N ILE A 40 -1.56 -11.42 1.43
CA ILE A 40 -0.51 -10.50 0.98
C ILE A 40 -1.11 -9.34 0.19
N ARG A 41 -2.00 -9.62 -0.78
CA ARG A 41 -2.60 -8.59 -1.63
C ARG A 41 -3.48 -7.61 -0.85
N ASN A 42 -4.17 -8.07 0.18
CA ASN A 42 -5.03 -7.24 1.01
C ASN A 42 -4.26 -6.29 1.93
N HIS A 43 -3.00 -6.60 2.24
CA HIS A 43 -2.16 -5.86 3.19
C HIS A 43 -0.85 -5.36 2.55
N LEU A 44 -0.90 -4.98 1.26
CA LEU A 44 0.26 -4.39 0.58
C LEU A 44 0.46 -2.94 1.00
N LEU A 45 1.67 -2.63 1.47
CA LEU A 45 2.06 -1.28 1.84
C LEU A 45 2.90 -0.64 0.76
N VAL A 46 2.43 0.51 0.25
CA VAL A 46 3.24 1.34 -0.63
C VAL A 46 4.27 2.07 0.23
N ARG A 47 5.55 1.93 -0.11
CA ARG A 47 6.62 2.65 0.56
C ARG A 47 6.45 4.15 0.34
N ASP A 48 6.47 4.92 1.42
CA ASP A 48 6.35 6.38 1.35
C ASP A 48 7.50 6.97 0.52
N ARG A 49 7.17 7.86 -0.41
CA ARG A 49 8.12 8.62 -1.24
C ARG A 49 9.10 9.42 -0.38
N SER A 50 8.66 9.87 0.81
CA SER A 50 9.48 10.62 1.77
C SER A 50 10.59 9.78 2.41
N SER A 51 10.43 8.44 2.43
CA SER A 51 11.40 7.50 3.02
C SER A 51 12.62 7.21 2.13
N TYR A 52 12.67 7.79 0.93
CA TYR A 52 13.78 7.63 0.01
C TYR A 52 14.87 8.68 0.33
N PRO A 53 16.15 8.28 0.36
CA PRO A 53 17.23 9.23 0.62
C PRO A 53 17.31 10.26 -0.51
N GLN A 54 17.70 11.50 -0.18
CA GLN A 54 17.79 12.58 -1.18
C GLN A 54 18.74 12.26 -2.34
N VAL A 55 19.80 11.46 -2.08
CA VAL A 55 20.77 10.98 -3.07
C VAL A 55 20.12 10.03 -4.09
N ARG A 56 19.04 9.36 -3.72
CA ARG A 56 18.30 8.40 -4.56
C ARG A 56 16.81 8.51 -4.28
N MET A 57 16.25 9.65 -4.68
CA MET A 57 14.80 9.85 -4.62
C MET A 57 14.08 8.82 -5.48
N MET A 58 12.89 8.42 -5.05
CA MET A 58 12.02 7.62 -5.88
C MET A 58 11.57 8.42 -7.10
N ASN A 59 11.74 7.88 -8.29
CA ASN A 59 11.24 8.45 -9.53
C ASN A 59 10.76 7.30 -10.41
N ASP A 60 9.44 7.14 -10.45
CA ASP A 60 8.73 6.12 -11.22
C ASP A 60 8.19 6.68 -12.54
N CYS A 61 8.73 7.79 -13.05
CA CYS A 61 8.38 8.27 -14.39
C CYS A 61 9.02 7.39 -15.47
N VAL A 62 8.24 6.90 -16.43
CA VAL A 62 8.74 6.07 -17.56
C VAL A 62 9.82 6.79 -18.37
N HIS A 63 9.71 8.11 -18.51
CA HIS A 63 10.68 8.93 -19.27
C HIS A 63 11.93 9.30 -18.47
N ARG A 64 12.08 8.87 -17.21
CA ARG A 64 13.16 9.36 -16.31
C ARG A 64 14.56 9.20 -16.91
N PHE A 65 14.82 8.15 -17.68
CA PHE A 65 16.15 7.88 -18.23
C PHE A 65 16.54 8.77 -19.41
N GLU A 66 15.60 9.46 -20.04
CA GLU A 66 15.87 10.33 -21.20
C GLU A 66 15.37 11.77 -20.98
N CYS A 67 14.67 12.02 -19.87
CA CYS A 67 14.11 13.31 -19.54
C CYS A 67 15.20 14.39 -19.41
N ARG A 68 15.08 15.42 -20.25
CA ARG A 68 15.94 16.62 -20.24
C ARG A 68 15.31 17.83 -19.55
N LEU A 69 14.07 17.69 -19.05
CA LEU A 69 13.39 18.77 -18.35
C LEU A 69 14.10 19.12 -17.03
N ARG A 70 14.07 20.41 -16.70
CA ARG A 70 14.65 20.96 -15.48
C ARG A 70 13.64 21.89 -14.81
N CYS A 71 13.73 21.97 -13.48
CA CYS A 71 13.02 22.92 -12.64
C CYS A 71 11.49 22.91 -12.75
N VAL A 72 10.89 21.86 -13.34
CA VAL A 72 9.42 21.74 -13.54
C VAL A 72 8.63 21.81 -12.23
N CYS A 73 9.23 21.33 -11.15
CA CYS A 73 8.61 21.28 -9.83
C CYS A 73 9.01 22.47 -8.94
N GLN A 74 9.72 23.47 -9.45
CA GLN A 74 10.01 24.69 -8.71
C GLN A 74 8.79 25.64 -8.71
N PRO A 75 8.59 26.42 -7.63
CA PRO A 75 9.42 26.51 -6.41
C PRO A 75 9.15 25.41 -5.37
N HIS A 76 8.26 24.45 -5.66
CA HIS A 76 7.77 23.43 -4.72
C HIS A 76 8.75 22.26 -4.46
N CYS A 77 9.95 22.30 -5.05
CA CYS A 77 10.95 21.25 -4.91
C CYS A 77 12.33 21.83 -4.55
N ARG A 78 12.91 21.30 -3.47
CA ARG A 78 14.25 21.68 -2.98
C ARG A 78 15.40 20.89 -3.63
N PHE A 79 15.11 20.11 -4.67
CA PHE A 79 16.14 19.31 -5.35
C PHE A 79 17.08 20.24 -6.13
N GLN A 80 18.28 20.46 -5.58
CA GLN A 80 19.21 21.53 -5.97
C GLN A 80 19.60 21.52 -7.45
N ASN A 81 19.70 20.35 -8.08
CA ASN A 81 20.12 20.24 -9.47
C ASN A 81 18.97 20.47 -10.48
N GLY A 82 17.72 20.54 -10.03
CA GLY A 82 16.54 20.77 -10.87
C GLY A 82 16.22 19.69 -11.93
N ASN A 83 17.12 18.73 -12.18
CA ASN A 83 16.95 17.69 -13.21
C ASN A 83 15.80 16.73 -12.86
N CYS A 84 14.75 16.72 -13.69
CA CYS A 84 13.57 15.88 -13.48
C CYS A 84 13.88 14.38 -13.46
N ARG A 85 14.96 13.94 -14.13
CA ARG A 85 15.45 12.55 -14.10
C ARG A 85 15.74 12.03 -12.69
N PHE A 86 16.18 12.89 -11.78
CA PHE A 86 16.58 12.50 -10.42
C PHE A 86 15.62 13.03 -9.34
N CYS A 87 14.58 13.76 -9.75
CA CYS A 87 13.64 14.38 -8.84
C CYS A 87 12.49 13.44 -8.48
N GLY A 88 12.22 13.29 -7.18
CA GLY A 88 11.06 12.51 -6.70
C GLY A 88 9.73 13.24 -6.63
N HIS A 89 9.68 14.51 -7.06
CA HIS A 89 8.47 15.33 -7.04
C HIS A 89 7.83 15.49 -8.43
N CYS A 90 8.43 14.93 -9.48
CA CYS A 90 7.97 15.05 -10.86
C CYS A 90 6.49 14.64 -11.02
N PHE A 91 6.06 13.60 -10.32
CA PHE A 91 4.70 13.06 -10.35
C PHE A 91 3.59 14.04 -9.95
N ARG A 92 3.92 15.13 -9.23
CA ARG A 92 2.94 16.13 -8.79
C ARG A 92 2.79 17.31 -9.74
N PHE A 93 3.83 17.63 -10.51
CA PHE A 93 3.95 18.92 -11.20
C PHE A 93 4.22 18.78 -12.70
N CYS A 94 4.78 17.66 -13.15
CA CYS A 94 5.16 17.49 -14.54
C CYS A 94 3.99 16.96 -15.36
N GLN A 95 3.55 17.73 -16.36
CA GLN A 95 2.50 17.32 -17.29
C GLN A 95 2.91 16.13 -18.19
N ARG A 96 4.21 15.90 -18.35
CA ARG A 96 4.77 14.75 -19.07
C ARG A 96 5.06 13.56 -18.16
N TYR A 97 4.61 13.59 -16.91
CA TYR A 97 4.78 12.44 -16.02
C TYR A 97 3.86 11.30 -16.47
N GLU A 98 4.44 10.12 -16.64
CA GLU A 98 3.71 8.88 -16.84
C GLU A 98 4.32 7.82 -15.92
N LYS A 99 3.46 7.15 -15.14
CA LYS A 99 3.89 6.20 -14.11
C LYS A 99 4.32 4.87 -14.73
N GLU A 100 5.57 4.48 -14.50
CA GLU A 100 6.06 3.13 -14.76
C GLU A 100 5.66 2.20 -13.61
N ILE A 101 4.94 1.14 -13.96
CA ILE A 101 4.57 0.08 -13.03
C ILE A 101 5.64 -1.01 -13.09
N CYS A 102 6.18 -1.40 -11.94
CA CYS A 102 7.15 -2.48 -11.86
C CYS A 102 6.53 -3.81 -12.31
N PRO A 103 7.05 -4.48 -13.36
CA PRO A 103 6.49 -5.76 -13.84
C PRO A 103 6.58 -6.88 -12.79
N SER A 104 7.55 -6.84 -11.88
CA SER A 104 7.65 -7.84 -10.82
C SER A 104 6.48 -7.78 -9.83
N LEU A 105 5.76 -6.65 -9.76
CA LEU A 105 4.60 -6.51 -8.87
C LEU A 105 3.30 -7.04 -9.50
N SER A 106 3.28 -7.39 -10.80
CA SER A 106 2.12 -8.06 -11.43
C SER A 106 2.12 -9.58 -11.24
N HIS A 107 3.19 -10.13 -10.67
CA HIS A 107 3.35 -11.57 -10.44
C HIS A 107 3.62 -11.88 -8.97
N PRO A 108 3.24 -13.07 -8.48
CA PRO A 108 3.63 -13.52 -7.14
C PRO A 108 5.14 -13.37 -6.91
N PRO A 109 5.58 -12.82 -5.77
CA PRO A 109 4.77 -12.56 -4.58
C PRO A 109 4.17 -11.15 -4.45
N TYR A 110 4.16 -10.33 -5.51
CA TYR A 110 3.60 -8.95 -5.55
C TYR A 110 4.28 -7.94 -4.60
N VAL A 111 5.43 -8.29 -4.02
CA VAL A 111 6.13 -7.49 -3.01
C VAL A 111 7.60 -7.29 -3.33
N CYS A 112 8.20 -6.30 -2.68
CA CYS A 112 9.61 -5.95 -2.76
C CYS A 112 10.45 -6.52 -1.61
N ASN A 113 9.85 -7.16 -0.59
CA ASN A 113 10.54 -7.67 0.60
C ASN A 113 11.89 -8.36 0.30
N GLY A 114 11.88 -9.32 -0.63
CA GLY A 114 13.08 -10.05 -1.07
C GLY A 114 13.70 -9.57 -2.39
N CYS A 115 13.31 -8.40 -2.93
CA CYS A 115 13.76 -7.97 -4.25
C CYS A 115 15.27 -7.65 -4.27
N PRO A 116 16.08 -8.30 -5.14
CA PRO A 116 17.53 -8.10 -5.19
C PRO A 116 17.93 -6.69 -5.68
N HIS A 117 16.99 -5.95 -6.27
CA HIS A 117 17.22 -4.61 -6.80
C HIS A 117 16.61 -3.51 -5.92
N ARG A 118 16.01 -3.87 -4.77
CA ARG A 118 15.26 -2.95 -3.90
C ARG A 118 16.04 -1.68 -3.56
N ASN A 119 17.32 -1.81 -3.22
CA ASN A 119 18.15 -0.67 -2.78
C ASN A 119 18.51 0.30 -3.92
N ARG A 120 18.49 -0.16 -5.18
CA ARG A 120 18.79 0.65 -6.36
C ARG A 120 17.54 1.06 -7.15
N CYS A 121 16.42 0.41 -6.90
CA CYS A 121 15.15 0.63 -7.59
C CYS A 121 14.58 2.01 -7.26
N THR A 122 14.23 2.76 -8.31
CA THR A 122 13.61 4.08 -8.22
C THR A 122 12.09 4.04 -8.44
N LEU A 123 11.52 2.86 -8.71
CA LEU A 123 10.08 2.68 -8.84
C LEU A 123 9.38 2.65 -7.48
N GLU A 124 8.06 2.78 -7.51
CA GLU A 124 7.18 2.52 -6.37
C GLU A 124 7.39 1.10 -5.84
N GLN A 125 7.73 1.01 -4.55
CA GLN A 125 7.96 -0.26 -3.86
C GLN A 125 6.73 -0.61 -3.04
N LYS A 126 6.37 -1.90 -3.04
CA LYS A 126 5.30 -2.45 -2.21
C LYS A 126 5.87 -3.50 -1.29
N ASP A 127 5.68 -3.36 0.01
CA ASP A 127 6.15 -4.31 1.00
C ASP A 127 4.96 -4.92 1.75
N TYR A 128 5.11 -6.15 2.21
CA TYR A 128 4.22 -6.74 3.22
C TYR A 128 4.88 -6.65 4.59
N LYS A 129 4.15 -6.14 5.59
CA LYS A 129 4.62 -6.03 6.98
C LYS A 129 3.61 -6.68 7.93
N ALA A 130 4.09 -7.64 8.72
CA ALA A 130 3.26 -8.49 9.56
C ALA A 130 2.56 -7.71 10.68
N ASP A 131 3.26 -6.77 11.30
CA ASP A 131 2.75 -5.90 12.35
C ASP A 131 1.60 -5.03 11.84
N VAL A 132 1.78 -4.39 10.69
CA VAL A 132 0.75 -3.53 10.08
C VAL A 132 -0.46 -4.35 9.64
N ALA A 133 -0.24 -5.47 8.94
CA ALA A 133 -1.32 -6.36 8.51
C ALA A 133 -2.12 -6.92 9.71
N HIS A 134 -1.43 -7.22 10.82
CA HIS A 134 -2.10 -7.67 12.05
C HIS A 134 -2.91 -6.55 12.71
N GLN A 135 -2.35 -5.33 12.78
CA GLN A 135 -3.03 -4.18 13.33
C GLN A 135 -4.28 -3.83 12.53
N GLU A 136 -4.19 -3.73 11.20
CA GLU A 136 -5.32 -3.49 10.30
C GLU A 136 -6.44 -4.52 10.49
N TYR A 137 -6.07 -5.80 10.63
CA TYR A 137 -7.05 -6.85 10.94
C TYR A 137 -7.73 -6.64 12.30
N ARG A 138 -6.98 -6.25 13.34
CA ARG A 138 -7.55 -5.97 14.66
C ARG A 138 -8.45 -4.75 14.63
N ASP A 139 -8.06 -3.69 13.93
CA ASP A 139 -8.85 -2.47 13.80
C ASP A 139 -10.18 -2.77 13.09
N THR A 140 -10.15 -3.51 11.98
CA THR A 140 -11.35 -3.96 11.26
C THR A 140 -12.26 -4.83 12.15
N LEU A 141 -11.66 -5.70 12.99
CA LEU A 141 -12.40 -6.55 13.91
C LEU A 141 -13.04 -5.75 15.05
N VAL A 142 -12.40 -4.67 15.50
CA VAL A 142 -12.99 -3.72 16.46
C VAL A 142 -14.11 -2.95 15.78
N GLU A 143 -13.89 -2.36 14.60
CA GLU A 143 -14.91 -1.61 13.86
C GLU A 143 -16.16 -2.44 13.55
N SER A 144 -15.99 -3.71 13.16
CA SER A 144 -17.13 -4.62 12.91
C SER A 144 -17.89 -5.00 14.19
N ARG A 145 -17.24 -4.93 15.36
CA ARG A 145 -17.86 -5.21 16.68
C ARG A 145 -18.32 -3.95 17.41
N SER A 146 -17.84 -2.79 16.99
CA SER A 146 -18.29 -1.47 17.39
C SER A 146 -19.33 -0.93 16.41
N GLY A 147 -20.14 -1.81 15.81
CA GLY A 147 -21.39 -1.39 15.18
C GLY A 147 -22.15 -0.46 16.13
N PHE A 148 -22.97 0.43 15.57
CA PHE A 148 -23.75 1.38 16.35
C PHE A 148 -24.44 0.66 17.51
N ASN A 149 -23.94 0.86 18.73
CA ASN A 149 -24.56 0.35 19.94
C ASN A 149 -25.71 1.30 20.29
N LEU A 150 -26.66 1.41 19.36
CA LEU A 150 -27.86 2.21 19.51
C LEU A 150 -28.90 1.31 20.16
N SER A 151 -29.36 1.72 21.32
CA SER A 151 -30.59 1.19 21.89
C SER A 151 -31.76 1.43 20.92
N GLU A 152 -32.80 0.62 21.03
CA GLU A 152 -34.00 0.75 20.21
C GLU A 152 -34.62 2.16 20.31
N LEU A 153 -34.46 2.82 21.46
CA LEU A 153 -34.86 4.20 21.74
C LEU A 153 -34.01 5.23 20.98
N GLU A 154 -32.69 5.06 20.94
CA GLU A 154 -31.79 5.96 20.20
C GLU A 154 -32.00 5.81 18.69
N LEU A 155 -32.26 4.59 18.22
CA LEU A 155 -32.56 4.29 16.82
C LEU A 155 -33.92 4.88 16.40
N THR A 156 -34.94 4.82 17.26
CA THR A 156 -36.23 5.47 17.01
C THR A 156 -36.15 6.98 17.07
N PHE A 157 -35.35 7.54 17.97
CA PHE A 157 -35.09 8.99 18.00
C PHE A 157 -34.44 9.47 16.70
N ILE A 158 -33.36 8.80 16.26
CA ILE A 158 -32.68 9.13 15.00
C ILE A 158 -33.66 9.03 13.82
N ASN A 159 -34.48 7.97 13.75
CA ASN A 159 -35.49 7.83 12.71
C ASN A 159 -36.55 8.93 12.77
N ARG A 160 -37.00 9.33 13.96
CA ARG A 160 -38.01 10.38 14.12
C ARG A 160 -37.51 11.74 13.63
N GLU A 161 -36.26 12.08 13.92
CA GLU A 161 -35.69 13.39 13.57
C GLU A 161 -35.18 13.44 12.12
N LEU A 162 -34.59 12.35 11.59
CA LEU A 162 -33.98 12.37 10.26
C LEU A 162 -34.94 11.96 9.12
N THR A 163 -35.91 11.09 9.37
CA THR A 163 -36.85 10.63 8.32
C THR A 163 -37.69 11.76 7.71
N PRO A 164 -38.18 12.77 8.47
CA PRO A 164 -38.90 13.91 7.90
C PRO A 164 -38.01 14.74 6.95
N LEU A 165 -36.77 15.02 7.37
CA LEU A 165 -35.83 15.87 6.62
C LEU A 165 -35.33 15.23 5.30
N ILE A 166 -35.37 13.90 5.21
CA ILE A 166 -35.05 13.16 3.98
C ILE A 166 -36.25 13.12 3.02
N LYS A 167 -37.49 13.17 3.54
CA LYS A 167 -38.70 13.20 2.71
C LYS A 167 -38.97 14.56 2.08
N ASP A 168 -38.47 15.64 2.68
CA ASP A 168 -38.62 17.02 2.18
C ASP A 168 -37.61 17.38 1.07
N ASN A 169 -36.67 16.51 0.74
CA ASN A 169 -35.69 16.68 -0.36
C ASN A 169 -36.06 15.88 -1.63
N LYS A 170 -37.36 15.67 -1.89
CA LYS A 170 -37.86 15.10 -3.14
C LYS A 170 -38.70 16.10 -3.92
#